data_AF-A0A515D661-F1
#
_entry.id   AF-A0A515D661-F1
#
_cell.length_a   1.000
_cell.length_b   1.000
_cell.length_c   1.000
_cell.angle_alpha   90.00
_cell.angle_beta   90.00
_cell.angle_gamma   90.00
#
_symmetry.space_group_name_H-M   'P 1'
#
loop_
_entity.id
_entity.type
_entity.pdbx_description
1 polymer ?
#
loop_
_entity_poly.entity_id
_entity_poly.type
_entity_poly.pdbx_seq_one_letter_code
_entity_poly.pdbx_strand_id
1 'polypeptide(L)'
;MLRAATIRTSKSGLACIFLAATLCGTTLVHARQPLQVDKLPTVSVAELPRQGRETYQLIRQGGPFPYDKDGGVFGNRERQLPAQRRGYYHEYTVKTPYARDRGARRIVCGGRVQAPDTCYYTGDHYASFRRIVE
;
A
#
# COMPACT_ATOMS: atom_id res chain seq x y z
N MET A 1 75.92 -34.74 2.31
CA MET A 1 75.42 -33.57 3.05
C MET A 1 74.83 -32.59 2.05
N LEU A 2 73.51 -32.60 1.87
CA LEU A 2 72.79 -31.68 0.97
C LEU A 2 72.67 -30.30 1.65
N ARG A 3 73.01 -29.22 0.93
CA ARG A 3 72.53 -27.86 1.25
C ARG A 3 71.68 -27.36 0.09
N ALA A 4 70.41 -27.11 0.40
CA ALA A 4 69.39 -26.61 -0.50
C ALA A 4 69.60 -25.11 -0.76
N ALA A 5 69.60 -24.69 -2.03
CA ALA A 5 69.46 -23.30 -2.43
C ALA A 5 67.97 -22.99 -2.59
N THR A 6 67.47 -22.05 -1.79
CA THR A 6 66.06 -21.66 -1.75
C THR A 6 65.73 -20.77 -2.95
N ILE A 7 64.87 -21.24 -3.85
CA ILE A 7 64.33 -20.44 -4.95
C ILE A 7 63.20 -19.56 -4.41
N ARG A 8 63.36 -18.24 -4.49
CA ARG A 8 62.34 -17.25 -4.16
C ARG A 8 61.41 -17.07 -5.35
N THR A 9 60.24 -17.71 -5.32
CA THR A 9 59.18 -17.51 -6.32
C THR A 9 58.36 -16.26 -5.99
N SER A 10 58.34 -15.31 -6.92
CA SER A 10 57.55 -14.08 -6.86
C SER A 10 56.06 -14.39 -7.06
N LYS A 11 55.22 -14.03 -6.08
CA LYS A 11 53.75 -14.07 -6.16
C LYS A 11 53.22 -12.71 -6.56
N SER A 12 53.25 -12.37 -7.85
CA SER A 12 52.60 -11.15 -8.34
C SER A 12 52.04 -11.35 -9.74
N GLY A 13 50.79 -11.82 -9.85
CA GLY A 13 50.19 -12.02 -11.18
C GLY A 13 48.71 -12.38 -11.24
N LEU A 14 47.92 -12.19 -10.18
CA LEU A 14 46.51 -12.63 -10.18
C LEU A 14 45.53 -11.64 -9.50
N ALA A 15 45.90 -10.37 -9.38
CA ALA A 15 45.08 -9.38 -8.67
C ALA A 15 44.25 -8.42 -9.56
N CYS A 16 44.30 -8.53 -10.90
CA CYS A 16 43.69 -7.51 -11.77
C CYS A 16 42.40 -7.91 -12.52
N ILE A 17 41.91 -9.16 -12.41
CA ILE A 17 40.73 -9.59 -13.20
C ILE A 17 39.40 -9.48 -12.44
N PHE A 18 39.41 -9.29 -11.12
CA PHE A 18 38.16 -9.22 -10.33
C PHE A 18 37.57 -7.81 -10.15
N LEU A 19 38.23 -6.73 -10.61
CA LEU A 19 37.78 -5.36 -10.33
C LEU A 19 36.87 -4.72 -11.42
N ALA A 20 36.64 -5.38 -12.56
CA ALA A 20 35.95 -4.77 -13.69
C ALA A 20 34.47 -5.18 -13.86
N ALA A 21 33.97 -6.14 -13.08
CA ALA A 21 32.62 -6.68 -13.23
C ALA A 21 31.57 -6.11 -12.25
N THR A 22 31.94 -5.14 -11.41
CA THR A 22 31.07 -4.60 -10.35
C THR A 22 30.44 -3.25 -10.66
N LEU A 23 30.60 -2.71 -11.88
CA LEU A 23 30.09 -1.40 -12.27
C LEU A 23 28.81 -1.41 -13.13
N CYS A 24 28.29 -2.56 -13.57
CA CYS A 24 27.13 -2.64 -14.48
C CYS A 24 25.84 -3.26 -13.89
N GLY A 25 25.80 -3.57 -12.58
CA GLY A 25 24.75 -4.43 -12.00
C GLY A 25 23.60 -3.75 -11.23
N THR A 26 23.52 -2.42 -11.14
CA THR A 26 22.61 -1.76 -10.18
C THR A 26 21.23 -1.33 -10.72
N THR A 27 20.88 -1.62 -11.98
CA THR A 27 19.67 -1.05 -12.62
C THR A 27 18.41 -1.92 -12.57
N LEU A 28 18.38 -3.04 -11.83
CA LEU A 28 17.22 -3.94 -11.82
C LEU A 28 16.34 -3.89 -10.56
N VAL A 29 16.39 -2.80 -9.78
CA VAL A 29 15.38 -2.57 -8.73
C VAL A 29 14.44 -1.46 -9.18
N HIS A 30 13.39 -1.83 -9.92
CA HIS A 30 12.32 -0.90 -10.28
C HIS A 30 11.36 -0.77 -9.08
N ALA A 31 11.43 0.35 -8.36
CA ALA A 31 10.46 0.66 -7.32
C ALA A 31 9.06 0.82 -7.94
N ARG A 32 8.01 0.25 -7.33
CA ARG A 32 6.62 0.51 -7.73
C ARG A 32 6.37 2.02 -7.65
N GLN A 33 6.03 2.63 -8.79
CA GLN A 33 5.66 4.04 -8.86
C GLN A 33 4.41 4.30 -7.99
N PRO A 34 4.30 5.46 -7.33
CA PRO A 34 3.13 5.81 -6.55
C PRO A 34 1.89 5.85 -7.44
N LEU A 35 0.84 5.19 -6.98
CA LEU A 35 -0.44 5.15 -7.69
C LEU A 35 -1.03 6.57 -7.71
N GLN A 36 -1.25 7.12 -8.89
CA GLN A 36 -1.91 8.42 -9.04
C GLN A 36 -3.41 8.25 -8.81
N VAL A 37 -4.04 9.21 -8.12
CA VAL A 37 -5.47 9.16 -7.76
C VAL A 37 -6.36 8.93 -9.00
N ASP A 38 -6.02 9.58 -10.12
CA ASP A 38 -6.80 9.55 -11.36
C ASP A 38 -6.71 8.23 -12.13
N LYS A 39 -5.88 7.28 -11.69
CA LYS A 39 -5.79 5.94 -12.27
C LYS A 39 -6.72 4.91 -11.62
N LEU A 40 -7.35 5.25 -10.49
CA LEU A 40 -8.28 4.34 -9.83
C LEU A 40 -9.65 4.38 -10.54
N PRO A 41 -10.30 3.21 -10.74
CA PRO A 41 -11.68 3.19 -11.21
C PRO A 41 -12.57 3.98 -10.25
N THR A 42 -13.63 4.60 -10.77
CA THR A 42 -14.56 5.42 -9.98
C THR A 42 -15.87 4.67 -9.71
N VAL A 43 -16.60 5.10 -8.69
CA VAL A 43 -17.98 4.71 -8.40
C VAL A 43 -18.73 5.91 -7.86
N SER A 44 -19.91 6.22 -8.38
CA SER A 44 -20.72 7.30 -7.82
C SER A 44 -21.30 6.89 -6.46
N VAL A 45 -21.67 7.87 -5.62
CA VAL A 45 -22.38 7.59 -4.36
C VAL A 45 -23.68 6.81 -4.64
N ALA A 46 -24.39 7.13 -5.73
CA ALA A 46 -25.64 6.45 -6.11
C ALA A 46 -25.43 4.96 -6.42
N GLU A 47 -24.30 4.58 -7.03
CA GLU A 47 -23.96 3.21 -7.40
C GLU A 47 -23.43 2.35 -6.24
N LEU A 48 -23.11 2.95 -5.09
CA LEU A 48 -22.74 2.18 -3.90
C LEU A 48 -23.92 1.29 -3.46
N PRO A 49 -23.64 0.11 -2.86
CA PRO A 49 -24.66 -0.63 -2.13
C PRO A 49 -25.35 0.28 -1.11
N ARG A 50 -26.62 0.00 -0.78
CA ARG A 50 -27.39 0.78 0.20
C ARG A 50 -26.63 1.04 1.50
N GLN A 51 -26.01 -0.01 2.06
CA GLN A 51 -25.21 0.08 3.28
C GLN A 51 -23.94 0.93 3.09
N GLY A 52 -23.39 0.98 1.88
CA GLY A 52 -22.26 1.83 1.53
C GLY A 52 -22.64 3.30 1.55
N ARG A 53 -23.82 3.66 1.01
CA ARG A 53 -24.35 5.03 1.07
C ARG A 53 -24.60 5.49 2.50
N GLU A 54 -25.19 4.62 3.33
CA GLU A 54 -25.41 4.89 4.76
C GLU A 54 -24.09 5.13 5.49
N THR A 55 -23.10 4.28 5.26
CA THR A 55 -21.75 4.43 5.86
C THR A 55 -21.10 5.72 5.39
N TYR A 56 -21.20 6.06 4.10
CA TYR A 56 -20.66 7.30 3.54
C TYR A 56 -21.29 8.55 4.19
N GLN A 57 -22.61 8.53 4.41
CA GLN A 57 -23.30 9.61 5.11
C GLN A 57 -22.84 9.74 6.58
N LEU A 58 -22.68 8.63 7.29
CA LEU A 58 -22.15 8.65 8.67
C LEU A 58 -20.74 9.23 8.72
N ILE A 59 -19.87 8.89 7.76
CA ILE A 59 -18.52 9.47 7.66
C ILE A 59 -18.62 10.99 7.49
N ARG A 60 -19.49 11.47 6.59
CA ARG A 60 -19.72 12.91 6.37
C ARG A 60 -20.25 13.64 7.61
N GLN A 61 -20.96 12.94 8.50
CA GLN A 61 -21.51 13.46 9.74
C GLN A 61 -20.55 13.33 10.93
N GLY A 62 -19.47 12.54 10.79
CA GLY A 62 -18.53 12.24 11.88
C GLY A 62 -18.99 11.14 12.84
N GLY A 63 -19.93 10.28 12.43
CA GLY A 63 -20.48 9.19 13.23
C GLY A 63 -21.86 9.51 13.85
N PRO A 64 -22.31 8.74 14.86
CA PRO A 64 -21.62 7.61 15.51
C PRO A 64 -21.45 6.41 14.57
N PHE A 65 -20.38 5.63 14.78
CA PHE A 65 -20.08 4.46 13.97
C PHE A 65 -20.49 3.15 14.67
N PRO A 66 -21.06 2.18 13.94
CA PRO A 66 -21.64 0.97 14.54
C PRO A 66 -20.63 -0.10 14.94
N TYR A 67 -19.38 -0.02 14.48
CA TYR A 67 -18.34 -1.02 14.79
C TYR A 67 -17.13 -0.38 15.46
N ASP A 68 -16.57 -1.06 16.46
CA ASP A 68 -15.42 -0.58 17.26
C ASP A 68 -14.15 -0.29 16.44
N LYS A 69 -14.05 -0.84 15.22
CA LYS A 69 -12.91 -0.64 14.33
C LYS A 69 -13.10 0.54 13.37
N ASP A 70 -14.30 1.11 13.30
CA ASP A 70 -14.60 2.22 12.40
C ASP A 70 -13.89 3.50 12.85
N GLY A 71 -13.30 4.22 11.90
CA GLY A 71 -12.43 5.36 12.15
C GLY A 71 -10.99 4.97 12.49
N GLY A 72 -10.68 3.67 12.58
CA GLY A 72 -9.31 3.18 12.77
C GLY A 72 -8.39 3.53 11.59
N VAL A 73 -7.10 3.69 11.87
CA VAL A 73 -6.10 4.02 10.82
C VAL A 73 -5.94 2.86 9.84
N PHE A 74 -6.13 3.14 8.55
CA PHE A 74 -5.81 2.23 7.46
C PHE A 74 -4.35 2.44 7.02
N GLY A 75 -3.55 1.36 7.06
CA GLY A 75 -2.11 1.46 6.85
C GLY A 75 -1.66 1.59 5.40
N ASN A 76 -2.50 1.25 4.42
CA ASN A 76 -2.15 1.20 2.99
C ASN A 76 -0.81 0.48 2.70
N ARG A 77 -0.57 -0.68 3.33
CA ARG A 77 0.73 -1.38 3.27
C ARG A 77 1.00 -1.96 1.89
N GLU A 78 -0.06 -2.43 1.24
CA GLU A 78 -0.07 -3.02 -0.09
C GLU A 78 -0.02 -1.95 -1.20
N ARG A 79 -0.11 -0.66 -0.81
CA ARG A 79 -0.03 0.53 -1.70
C ARG A 79 -1.09 0.52 -2.81
N GLN A 80 -2.29 0.06 -2.49
CA GLN A 80 -3.46 0.09 -3.38
C GLN A 80 -4.06 1.50 -3.53
N LEU A 81 -3.77 2.38 -2.56
CA LEU A 81 -4.12 3.80 -2.60
C LEU A 81 -2.85 4.65 -2.78
N PRO A 82 -2.99 5.92 -3.20
CA PRO A 82 -1.86 6.86 -3.28
C PRO A 82 -1.02 6.91 -2.01
N ALA A 83 0.29 7.12 -2.18
CA ALA A 83 1.21 7.20 -1.05
C ALA A 83 0.96 8.49 -0.25
N GLN A 84 0.72 8.35 1.05
CA GLN A 84 0.42 9.45 1.97
C GLN A 84 1.11 9.21 3.32
N ARG A 85 1.16 10.25 4.16
CA ARG A 85 1.71 10.14 5.52
C ARG A 85 0.95 9.11 6.36
N ARG A 86 1.62 8.49 7.33
CA ARG A 86 0.98 7.56 8.27
C ARG A 86 -0.18 8.26 9.00
N GLY A 87 -1.30 7.55 9.14
CA GLY A 87 -2.52 8.10 9.77
C GLY A 87 -3.34 9.00 8.85
N TYR A 88 -3.01 9.11 7.56
CA TYR A 88 -3.82 9.85 6.60
C TYR A 88 -5.13 9.14 6.25
N TYR A 89 -5.12 7.80 6.19
CA TYR A 89 -6.29 7.01 5.81
C TYR A 89 -6.96 6.40 7.04
N HIS A 90 -8.30 6.40 7.02
CA HIS A 90 -9.16 5.80 8.04
C HIS A 90 -10.18 4.87 7.39
N GLU A 91 -10.47 3.73 8.03
CA GLU A 91 -11.39 2.72 7.52
C GLU A 91 -12.74 2.68 8.26
N TYR A 92 -13.79 2.33 7.52
CA TYR A 92 -15.16 2.22 8.01
C TYR A 92 -15.83 0.99 7.42
N THR A 93 -16.58 0.28 8.25
CA THR A 93 -17.28 -0.95 7.88
C THR A 93 -18.51 -0.63 7.05
N VAL A 94 -18.61 -1.26 5.87
CA VAL A 94 -19.86 -1.31 5.12
C VAL A 94 -20.53 -2.64 5.46
N LYS A 95 -21.70 -2.60 6.10
CA LYS A 95 -22.41 -3.81 6.50
C LYS A 95 -22.74 -4.70 5.30
N THR A 96 -22.34 -5.96 5.35
CA THR A 96 -22.83 -6.99 4.43
C THR A 96 -24.11 -7.59 5.01
N PRO A 97 -25.24 -7.55 4.28
CA PRO A 97 -26.48 -8.20 4.74
C PRO A 97 -26.25 -9.66 5.13
N TYR A 98 -26.86 -10.10 6.24
CA TYR A 98 -26.81 -11.46 6.78
C TYR A 98 -25.44 -11.97 7.24
N ALA A 99 -24.36 -11.19 7.08
CA ALA A 99 -23.06 -11.56 7.63
C ALA A 99 -23.12 -11.52 9.18
N ARG A 100 -22.51 -12.53 9.82
CA ARG A 100 -22.36 -12.61 11.28
C ARG A 100 -21.19 -11.77 11.79
N ASP A 101 -20.29 -11.40 10.90
CA ASP A 101 -19.12 -10.57 11.16
C ASP A 101 -19.23 -9.21 10.42
N ARG A 102 -18.13 -8.46 10.39
CA ARG A 102 -18.04 -7.18 9.68
C ARG A 102 -18.07 -7.32 8.15
N GLY A 103 -17.98 -8.54 7.60
CA GLY A 103 -17.87 -8.80 6.16
C GLY A 103 -16.60 -8.22 5.53
N ALA A 104 -16.53 -8.25 4.20
CA ALA A 104 -15.38 -7.81 3.40
C ALA A 104 -15.44 -6.34 2.93
N ARG A 105 -16.60 -5.68 3.04
CA ARG A 105 -16.83 -4.37 2.41
C ARG A 105 -16.41 -3.22 3.32
N ARG A 106 -15.69 -2.24 2.78
CA ARG A 106 -15.21 -1.07 3.54
C ARG A 106 -15.28 0.19 2.71
N ILE A 107 -15.36 1.32 3.41
CA ILE A 107 -14.98 2.63 2.86
C ILE A 107 -13.69 3.06 3.57
N VAL A 108 -12.71 3.51 2.80
CA VAL A 108 -11.47 4.10 3.32
C VAL A 108 -11.43 5.56 2.88
N CYS A 109 -11.32 6.49 3.83
CA CYS A 109 -11.24 7.91 3.53
C CYS A 109 -9.88 8.49 3.93
N GLY A 110 -9.34 9.36 3.08
CA GLY A 110 -8.14 10.13 3.33
C GLY A 110 -8.46 11.53 3.86
N GLY A 111 -7.55 12.10 4.66
CA GLY A 111 -7.65 13.48 5.13
C GLY A 111 -8.18 13.58 6.56
N ARG A 112 -8.95 14.63 6.85
CA ARG A 112 -9.52 14.83 8.20
C ARG A 112 -10.75 13.94 8.38
N VAL A 113 -10.86 13.29 9.54
CA VAL A 113 -11.95 12.32 9.82
C VAL A 113 -13.35 12.92 9.60
N GLN A 114 -13.61 14.15 10.05
CA GLN A 114 -14.92 14.81 9.89
C GLN A 114 -15.09 15.56 8.55
N ALA A 115 -14.04 15.63 7.73
CA ALA A 115 -14.04 16.33 6.45
C ALA A 115 -13.02 15.65 5.53
N PRO A 116 -13.31 14.42 5.05
CA PRO A 116 -12.36 13.67 4.25
C PRO A 116 -12.17 14.32 2.87
N ASP A 117 -10.94 14.28 2.37
CA ASP A 117 -10.56 14.86 1.08
C ASP A 117 -11.08 13.98 -0.07
N THR A 118 -10.95 12.65 0.10
CA THR A 118 -11.37 11.64 -0.87
C THR A 118 -11.67 10.34 -0.13
N CYS A 119 -12.69 9.62 -0.59
CA CYS A 119 -13.03 8.29 -0.09
C CYS A 119 -12.97 7.23 -1.19
N TYR A 120 -12.72 5.99 -0.78
CA TYR A 120 -12.59 4.83 -1.64
C TYR A 120 -13.44 3.69 -1.12
N TYR A 121 -14.13 2.98 -2.00
CA TYR A 121 -14.88 1.78 -1.69
C TYR A 121 -14.10 0.53 -2.08
N THR A 122 -14.05 -0.45 -1.18
CA THR A 122 -13.62 -1.83 -1.46
C THR A 122 -14.77 -2.79 -1.16
N GLY A 123 -15.01 -3.71 -2.09
CA GLY A 123 -16.00 -4.78 -1.92
C GLY A 123 -15.39 -6.12 -1.51
N ASP A 124 -14.06 -6.19 -1.46
CA ASP A 124 -13.25 -7.42 -1.53
C ASP A 124 -12.12 -7.41 -0.50
N HIS A 125 -12.37 -6.80 0.66
CA HIS A 125 -11.44 -6.77 1.79
C HIS A 125 -10.05 -6.21 1.42
N TYR A 126 -10.06 -5.01 0.83
CA TYR A 126 -8.88 -4.23 0.46
C TYR A 126 -8.07 -4.77 -0.73
N ALA A 127 -8.57 -5.79 -1.44
CA ALA A 127 -7.89 -6.32 -2.63
C ALA A 127 -7.96 -5.36 -3.83
N SER A 128 -9.06 -4.60 -3.96
CA SER A 128 -9.20 -3.53 -4.94
C SER A 128 -10.00 -2.34 -4.39
N PHE A 129 -9.83 -1.18 -5.03
CA PHE A 129 -10.49 0.06 -4.63
C PHE A 129 -11.10 0.79 -5.82
N ARG A 130 -12.24 1.43 -5.56
CA ARG A 130 -12.84 2.43 -6.45
C ARG A 130 -12.95 3.77 -5.73
N ARG A 131 -12.55 4.86 -6.38
CA ARG A 131 -12.72 6.22 -5.85
C ARG A 131 -14.19 6.59 -5.86
N ILE A 132 -14.72 7.01 -4.73
CA ILE A 132 -16.10 7.48 -4.61
C ILE A 132 -16.17 8.91 -5.16
N VAL A 133 -17.12 9.16 -6.06
CA VAL A 133 -17.41 10.48 -6.64
C VAL A 133 -18.87 10.84 -6.38
N GLU A 134 -19.16 12.13 -6.22
CA GLU A 134 -20.53 12.64 -6.08
C GLU A 134 -21.23 12.79 -7.43
#